data_AF-A0A3B9EKQ0-F1
#
_entry.id   AF-A0A3B9EKQ0-F1
#
_cell.length_a   1.000
_cell.length_b   1.000
_cell.length_c   1.000
_cell.angle_alpha   90.00
_cell.angle_beta   90.00
_cell.angle_gamma   90.00
#
_symmetry.space_group_name_H-M   'P 1'
#
loop_
_entity.id
_entity.type
_entity.pdbx_description
1 polymer ?
#
loop_
_entity_poly.entity_id
_entity_poly.type
_entity_poly.pdbx_seq_one_letter_code
_entity_poly.pdbx_strand_id
1 'polypeptide(L)'
;GFAGDATGIAMTSAAFKTQISWFPIPLALAGMLFAFSTMISWSYYGLKGWTYLFGEDAKLQVVYKLLFCAFVALGCMVQLGPILDISDALVFLICVPNILGLYILSPIVKKELDSYFARIKSGEIQKFK
;
A
#
# COMPACT_ATOMS: atom_id res chain seq x y z
N GLY A 1 7.21 -17.66 -27.23
CA GLY A 1 7.08 -17.06 -25.90
C GLY A 1 5.88 -17.67 -25.21
N PHE A 2 6.03 -18.17 -23.98
CA PHE A 2 4.98 -18.92 -23.27
C PHE A 2 3.82 -18.07 -22.72
N ALA A 3 3.84 -16.75 -22.93
CA ALA A 3 2.78 -15.83 -22.57
C ALA A 3 2.62 -14.79 -23.69
N GLY A 4 1.73 -15.05 -24.65
CA GLY A 4 1.26 -14.01 -25.57
C GLY A 4 0.43 -13.00 -24.78
N ASP A 5 0.83 -11.74 -24.76
CA ASP A 5 0.16 -10.56 -24.18
C ASP A 5 -0.36 -10.63 -22.73
N ALA A 6 -0.21 -11.76 -22.03
CA ALA A 6 -0.68 -11.93 -20.67
C ALA A 6 0.26 -11.25 -19.69
N THR A 7 -0.23 -10.24 -18.97
CA THR A 7 0.53 -9.48 -17.96
C THR A 7 0.01 -9.71 -16.54
N GLY A 8 0.89 -9.67 -15.54
CA GLY A 8 0.52 -9.80 -14.12
C GLY A 8 -0.02 -11.20 -13.75
N ILE A 9 -1.14 -11.25 -13.04
CA ILE A 9 -1.76 -12.51 -12.56
C ILE A 9 -2.12 -13.45 -13.74
N ALA A 10 -2.47 -12.90 -14.90
CA ALA A 10 -2.77 -13.69 -16.10
C ALA A 10 -1.54 -14.48 -16.60
N MET A 11 -0.34 -13.88 -16.52
CA MET A 11 0.92 -14.53 -16.88
C MET A 11 1.22 -15.72 -15.94
N THR A 12 1.10 -15.48 -14.64
CA THR A 12 1.32 -16.50 -13.61
C THR A 12 0.30 -17.63 -13.75
N SER A 13 -0.97 -17.29 -13.95
CA SER A 13 -2.03 -18.28 -14.19
C SER A 13 -1.79 -19.11 -15.45
N ALA A 14 -1.31 -18.51 -16.55
CA ALA A 14 -0.97 -19.23 -17.77
C ALA A 14 0.20 -20.20 -17.54
N ALA A 15 1.23 -19.77 -16.81
CA ALA A 15 2.37 -20.62 -16.45
C ALA A 15 1.95 -21.81 -15.59
N PHE A 16 1.15 -21.59 -14.53
CA PHE A 16 0.69 -22.69 -13.66
C PHE A 16 -0.28 -23.65 -14.36
N LYS A 17 -1.10 -23.16 -15.29
CA LYS A 17 -1.99 -24.03 -16.09
C LYS A 17 -1.22 -25.09 -16.89
N THR A 18 0.03 -24.83 -17.27
CA THR A 18 0.87 -25.81 -17.99
C THR A 18 1.25 -27.02 -17.14
N GLN A 19 1.27 -26.88 -15.80
CA GLN A 19 1.64 -27.94 -14.87
C GLN A 19 0.44 -28.50 -14.11
N ILE A 20 -0.53 -27.63 -13.77
CA ILE A 20 -1.69 -27.98 -12.94
C ILE A 20 -2.92 -27.27 -13.52
N SER A 21 -3.81 -28.01 -14.17
CA SER A 21 -4.97 -27.47 -14.90
C SER A 21 -6.02 -26.78 -14.01
N TRP A 22 -6.13 -27.16 -12.73
CA TRP A 22 -7.12 -26.61 -11.79
C TRP A 22 -6.63 -25.43 -10.94
N PHE A 23 -5.30 -25.18 -10.93
CA PHE A 23 -4.66 -24.14 -10.11
C PHE A 23 -5.02 -22.68 -10.47
N PRO A 24 -5.38 -22.33 -11.71
CA PRO A 24 -5.80 -20.97 -12.07
C PRO A 24 -6.93 -20.38 -11.21
N ILE A 25 -7.89 -21.21 -10.80
CA ILE A 25 -9.09 -20.77 -10.06
C ILE A 25 -8.75 -20.28 -8.64
N PRO A 26 -8.11 -21.07 -7.76
CA PRO A 26 -7.73 -20.60 -6.43
C PRO A 26 -6.71 -19.45 -6.49
N LEU A 27 -5.82 -19.44 -7.48
CA LEU A 27 -4.87 -18.34 -7.67
C LEU A 27 -5.59 -17.02 -8.00
N ALA A 28 -6.60 -17.05 -8.88
CA ALA A 28 -7.40 -15.87 -9.19
C ALA A 28 -8.17 -15.34 -7.96
N LEU A 29 -8.73 -16.25 -7.14
CA LEU A 29 -9.40 -15.86 -5.89
C LEU A 29 -8.41 -15.22 -4.89
N ALA A 30 -7.24 -15.83 -4.70
CA ALA A 30 -6.19 -15.28 -3.85
C ALA A 30 -5.71 -13.91 -4.33
N GLY A 31 -5.50 -13.76 -5.65
CA GLY A 31 -5.13 -12.49 -6.26
C GLY A 31 -6.18 -11.40 -6.09
N MET A 32 -7.47 -11.75 -6.22
CA MET A 32 -8.58 -10.82 -5.99
C MET A 32 -8.62 -10.35 -4.53
N LEU A 33 -8.52 -11.27 -3.56
CA LEU A 33 -8.51 -10.93 -2.14
C LEU A 33 -7.30 -10.07 -1.76
N PHE A 34 -6.14 -10.38 -2.34
CA PHE A 34 -4.92 -9.59 -2.16
C PHE A 34 -5.10 -8.17 -2.70
N ALA A 35 -5.55 -8.02 -3.95
CA ALA A 35 -5.81 -6.71 -4.55
C ALA A 35 -6.82 -5.89 -3.73
N PHE A 36 -7.88 -6.53 -3.23
CA PHE A 36 -8.87 -5.89 -2.38
C PHE A 36 -8.28 -5.39 -1.06
N SER A 37 -7.47 -6.21 -0.38
CA SER A 37 -6.79 -5.82 0.85
C SER A 37 -5.83 -4.64 0.64
N THR A 38 -5.09 -4.66 -0.46
CA THR A 38 -4.21 -3.55 -0.86
C THR A 38 -5.04 -2.27 -1.08
N MET A 39 -6.13 -2.32 -1.84
CA MET A 39 -6.99 -1.17 -2.09
C MET A 39 -7.52 -0.53 -0.80
N ILE A 40 -7.95 -1.35 0.18
CA ILE A 40 -8.42 -0.83 1.48
C ILE A 40 -7.30 -0.08 2.21
N SER A 41 -6.11 -0.67 2.25
CA SER A 41 -4.96 -0.09 2.95
C SER A 41 -4.56 1.26 2.36
N TRP A 42 -4.46 1.34 1.03
CA TRP A 42 -4.15 2.59 0.33
C TRP A 42 -5.28 3.62 0.44
N SER A 43 -6.55 3.18 0.43
CA SER A 43 -7.69 4.07 0.66
C SER A 43 -7.60 4.72 2.05
N TYR A 44 -7.26 3.94 3.08
CA TYR A 44 -7.11 4.45 4.45
C TYR A 44 -5.93 5.42 4.58
N TYR A 45 -4.76 5.08 4.04
CA TYR A 45 -3.60 5.98 4.08
C TYR A 45 -3.87 7.31 3.36
N GLY A 46 -4.48 7.25 2.18
CA GLY A 46 -4.83 8.47 1.45
C GLY A 46 -5.94 9.27 2.13
N LEU A 47 -6.92 8.62 2.78
CA LEU A 47 -7.93 9.33 3.58
C LEU A 47 -7.28 10.06 4.76
N LYS A 48 -6.32 9.45 5.45
CA LYS A 48 -5.58 10.10 6.53
C LYS A 48 -4.76 11.29 6.03
N GLY A 49 -4.12 11.17 4.88
CA GLY A 49 -3.45 12.30 4.21
C GLY A 49 -4.44 13.41 3.85
N TRP A 50 -5.61 13.07 3.32
CA TRP A 50 -6.68 14.02 2.99
C TRP A 50 -7.18 14.77 4.22
N THR A 51 -7.47 14.05 5.31
CA THR A 51 -7.92 14.68 6.57
C THR A 51 -6.85 15.54 7.21
N TYR A 52 -5.57 15.22 7.01
CA TYR A 52 -4.46 16.04 7.49
C TYR A 52 -4.36 17.37 6.72
N LEU A 53 -4.61 17.36 5.41
CA LEU A 53 -4.52 18.56 4.56
C LEU A 53 -5.76 19.46 4.64
N PHE A 54 -6.96 18.87 4.68
CA PHE A 54 -8.23 19.59 4.53
C PHE A 54 -9.10 19.57 5.80
N GLY A 55 -8.69 18.87 6.86
CA GLY A 55 -9.44 18.73 8.11
C GLY A 55 -10.35 17.49 8.18
N GLU A 56 -10.89 17.22 9.36
CA GLU A 56 -11.70 16.03 9.68
C GLU A 56 -13.21 16.19 9.44
N ASP A 57 -13.62 16.87 8.36
CA ASP A 57 -15.05 17.00 8.04
C ASP A 57 -15.63 15.74 7.38
N ALA A 58 -16.79 15.28 7.88
CA ALA A 58 -17.49 14.10 7.35
C ALA A 58 -17.83 14.23 5.86
N LYS A 59 -18.14 15.44 5.39
CA LYS A 59 -18.43 15.71 3.96
C LYS A 59 -17.18 15.50 3.09
N LEU A 60 -16.01 15.96 3.57
CA LEU A 60 -14.74 15.80 2.86
C LEU A 60 -14.33 14.33 2.75
N GLN A 61 -14.58 13.53 3.80
CA GLN A 61 -14.32 12.10 3.75
C GLN A 61 -15.19 11.37 2.72
N VAL A 62 -16.47 11.75 2.60
CA VAL A 62 -17.37 11.17 1.59
C VAL A 62 -16.93 11.55 0.17
N VAL A 63 -16.52 12.80 -0.05
CA VAL A 63 -15.95 13.25 -1.34
C VAL A 63 -14.70 12.44 -1.69
N TYR A 64 -13.78 12.26 -0.74
CA TYR A 64 -12.58 11.44 -0.95
C TYR A 64 -12.93 9.99 -1.33
N LYS A 65 -13.88 9.36 -0.63
CA LYS A 65 -14.30 7.99 -0.95
C LYS A 65 -14.93 7.88 -2.34
N LEU A 66 -15.72 8.87 -2.75
CA LEU A 66 -16.29 8.93 -4.10
C LEU A 66 -15.21 9.08 -5.17
N LEU A 67 -14.25 9.99 -4.95
CA LEU A 67 -13.10 10.16 -5.85
C LEU A 67 -12.28 8.87 -5.95
N PHE A 68 -11.96 8.24 -4.81
CA PHE A 68 -11.22 6.98 -4.77
C PHE A 68 -11.92 5.89 -5.58
N CYS A 69 -13.24 5.74 -5.42
CA CYS A 69 -14.02 4.78 -6.20
C CYS A 69 -13.97 5.08 -7.71
N ALA A 70 -14.07 6.36 -8.10
CA ALA A 70 -13.95 6.77 -9.49
C ALA A 70 -12.55 6.44 -10.07
N PHE A 71 -11.47 6.69 -9.32
CA PHE A 71 -10.11 6.34 -9.72
C PHE A 71 -9.92 4.82 -9.85
N VAL A 72 -10.53 4.02 -8.97
CA VAL A 72 -10.51 2.55 -9.10
C VAL A 72 -11.19 2.11 -10.40
N ALA A 73 -12.37 2.66 -10.72
CA ALA A 73 -13.06 2.37 -11.97
C ALA A 73 -12.24 2.77 -13.20
N LEU A 74 -11.60 3.95 -13.17
CA LEU A 74 -10.69 4.38 -14.23
C LEU A 74 -9.46 3.47 -14.34
N GLY A 75 -8.92 2.99 -13.21
CA GLY A 75 -7.80 2.06 -13.18
C GLY A 75 -8.09 0.75 -13.90
N CYS A 76 -9.36 0.30 -13.93
CA CYS A 76 -9.77 -0.88 -14.70
C CYS A 76 -9.75 -0.65 -16.22
N MET A 77 -9.74 0.61 -16.70
CA MET A 77 -9.76 0.97 -18.13
C MET A 77 -8.37 1.30 -18.69
N VAL A 78 -7.39 1.57 -17.82
CA VAL A 78 -6.02 1.98 -18.21
C VAL A 78 -5.15 0.75 -18.44
N GLN A 79 -4.18 0.86 -19.36
CA GLN A 79 -3.22 -0.20 -19.64
C GLN A 79 -2.28 -0.45 -18.44
N LEU A 80 -1.97 -1.72 -18.17
CA LEU A 80 -1.18 -2.13 -17.00
C LEU A 80 0.26 -1.58 -17.01
N GLY A 81 0.92 -1.51 -18.16
CA GLY A 81 2.31 -1.01 -18.23
C GLY A 81 2.44 0.44 -17.74
N PRO A 82 1.80 1.41 -18.43
CA PRO A 82 1.88 2.82 -18.06
C PRO A 82 1.43 3.12 -16.62
N ILE A 83 0.42 2.42 -16.09
CA ILE A 83 -0.04 2.65 -14.71
C ILE A 83 0.99 2.15 -13.69
N LEU A 84 1.72 1.07 -13.97
CA LEU A 84 2.79 0.59 -13.10
C LEU A 84 3.96 1.59 -13.10
N ASP A 85 4.38 2.09 -14.26
CA ASP A 85 5.46 3.08 -14.37
C ASP A 85 5.14 4.38 -13.61
N ILE A 86 3.91 4.88 -13.73
CA ILE A 86 3.44 6.06 -12.99
C ILE A 86 3.37 5.76 -11.48
N SER A 87 2.90 4.59 -11.10
CA SER A 87 2.80 4.19 -9.69
C SER A 87 4.18 4.16 -9.02
N ASP A 88 5.17 3.56 -9.69
CA ASP A 88 6.55 3.50 -9.20
C ASP A 88 7.16 4.90 -9.07
N ALA A 89 6.92 5.78 -10.04
CA ALA A 89 7.37 7.18 -9.97
C ALA A 89 6.75 7.95 -8.79
N LEU A 90 5.46 7.76 -8.53
CA LEU A 90 4.76 8.39 -7.40
C LEU A 90 5.28 7.86 -6.05
N VAL A 91 5.47 6.55 -5.93
CA VAL A 91 6.04 5.93 -4.72
C VAL A 91 7.46 6.44 -4.48
N PHE A 92 8.27 6.54 -5.54
CA PHE A 92 9.61 7.11 -5.46
C PHE A 92 9.58 8.55 -4.93
N LEU A 93 8.68 9.38 -5.46
CA LEU A 93 8.53 10.78 -5.03
C LEU A 93 8.15 10.91 -3.55
N ILE A 94 7.34 10.00 -3.01
CA ILE A 94 6.97 9.97 -1.59
C ILE A 94 8.12 9.43 -0.73
N CYS A 95 8.84 8.43 -1.24
CA CYS A 95 9.91 7.73 -0.54
C CYS A 95 11.13 8.63 -0.28
N VAL A 96 11.54 9.42 -1.28
CA VAL A 96 12.72 10.31 -1.20
C VAL A 96 12.68 11.26 0.01
N PRO A 97 11.66 12.13 0.19
CA PRO A 97 11.60 13.04 1.34
C PRO A 97 11.42 12.28 2.66
N ASN A 98 10.74 11.14 2.66
CA ASN A 98 10.56 10.32 3.87
C ASN A 98 11.89 9.75 4.37
N ILE A 99 12.69 9.13 3.48
CA ILE A 99 14.00 8.58 3.82
C ILE A 99 14.96 9.69 4.26
N LEU A 100 14.97 10.83 3.57
CA LEU A 100 15.78 11.99 3.96
C LEU A 100 15.40 12.49 5.36
N GLY A 101 14.10 12.60 5.64
CA GLY A 101 13.59 12.96 6.97
C GLY A 101 14.03 11.97 8.04
N LEU A 102 13.91 10.67 7.79
CA LEU A 102 14.37 9.62 8.71
C LEU A 102 15.88 9.67 8.94
N TYR A 103 16.68 9.95 7.92
CA TYR A 103 18.13 10.10 8.07
C TYR A 103 18.49 11.26 9.00
N ILE A 104 17.85 12.42 8.81
CA ILE A 104 18.07 13.61 9.65
C ILE A 104 17.54 13.40 11.07
N LEU A 105 16.39 12.73 11.22
CA LEU A 105 15.76 12.44 12.52
C LEU A 105 16.38 11.23 13.23
N SER A 106 17.20 10.42 12.56
CA SER A 106 17.82 9.22 13.13
C SER A 106 18.53 9.43 14.48
N PRO A 107 19.30 10.51 14.74
CA PRO A 107 19.88 10.73 16.07
C PRO A 107 18.83 11.03 17.14
N ILE A 108 17.74 11.72 16.79
CA ILE A 108 16.65 12.05 17.71
C ILE A 108 15.87 10.79 18.05
N VAL A 109 15.51 9.98 17.04
CA VAL A 109 14.83 8.70 17.24
C VAL A 109 15.67 7.77 18.11
N LYS A 110 17.00 7.72 17.91
CA LYS A 110 17.90 6.93 18.75
C LYS A 110 17.86 7.38 20.21
N LYS A 111 17.93 8.68 20.47
CA LYS A 111 17.85 9.24 21.83
C LYS A 111 16.53 8.93 22.53
N GLU A 112 15.41 9.04 21.81
CA GLU A 112 14.09 8.70 22.33
C GLU A 112 13.94 7.19 22.59
N LEU A 113 14.49 6.34 21.72
CA LEU A 113 14.53 4.88 21.92
C LEU A 113 15.33 4.51 23.17
N ASP A 114 16.51 5.11 23.36
CA ASP A 114 17.35 4.86 24.53
C ASP A 114 16.64 5.30 25.83
N SER A 115 15.97 6.46 25.80
CA SER A 115 15.13 6.95 26.90
C SER A 115 13.94 6.02 27.19
N TYR A 116 13.26 5.54 26.15
CA TYR A 116 12.15 4.60 26.27
C TYR A 116 12.60 3.27 26.92
N PHE A 117 13.73 2.71 26.49
CA PHE A 117 14.29 1.50 27.09
C PHE A 117 14.76 1.70 28.53
N ALA A 118 15.31 2.88 28.85
CA ALA A 118 15.67 3.23 30.22
C ALA A 118 14.42 3.28 31.13
N ARG A 119 13.33 3.90 30.66
CA ARG A 119 12.06 4.00 31.40
C ARG A 119 11.38 2.63 31.58
N ILE A 120 11.43 1.75 30.58
CA ILE A 120 10.99 0.36 30.72
C ILE A 120 11.83 -0.38 31.78
N LYS A 121 13.17 -0.24 31.77
CA LYS A 121 14.05 -0.90 32.76
C LYS A 121 13.88 -0.36 34.17
N SER A 122 13.56 0.92 34.32
CA SER A 122 13.32 1.57 35.62
C SER A 122 11.97 1.22 36.26
N GLY A 123 11.06 0.57 35.52
CA GLY A 123 9.76 0.14 36.03
C GLY A 123 8.64 1.20 36.01
N GLU A 124 8.90 2.42 35.50
CA GLU A 124 7.89 3.48 35.35
C GLU A 124 6.80 3.14 34.31
N ILE A 125 7.12 2.30 33.33
CA ILE A 125 6.17 1.87 32.29
C ILE A 125 5.76 0.43 32.62
N GLN A 126 4.56 0.26 33.18
CA GLN A 126 3.98 -1.07 33.38
C GLN A 126 3.86 -1.78 32.03
N LYS A 127 4.51 -2.95 31.91
CA LYS A 127 4.31 -3.85 30.78
C LYS A 127 2.84 -4.30 30.78
N PHE A 128 2.02 -3.71 29.92
CA PHE A 128 0.77 -4.35 29.53
C PHE A 128 1.15 -5.60 28.71
N LYS A 129 0.92 -6.76 29.33
CA LYS A 129 1.00 -8.08 28.70
C LYS A 129 -0.23 -8.33 27.86
#